data_AF-A0A9W6IAC3-F1
#
_entry.id   AF-A0A9W6IAC3-F1
#
_cell.length_a   1.000
_cell.length_b   1.000
_cell.length_c   1.000
_cell.angle_alpha   90.00
_cell.angle_beta   90.00
_cell.angle_gamma   90.00
#
_symmetry.space_group_name_H-M   'P 1'
#
loop_
_entity.id
_entity.type
_entity.pdbx_description
1 polymer ?
#
loop_
_entity_poly.entity_id
_entity_poly.type
_entity_poly.pdbx_seq_one_letter_code
_entity_poly.pdbx_strand_id
1 'polypeptide(L)'
;MADKTEKQDLAWRAIGGLAGLVTAWAARKAIGFAWEKTTGKKPPADNESLDIGLGEAIGYAVVMGVGMQVAQILVARTARRRYDAWKALRDAAREVTA
;
A
#
# COMPACT_ATOMS: atom_id res chain seq x y z
N MET A 1 19.84 29.20 -13.20
CA MET A 1 19.27 28.51 -12.01
C MET A 1 18.15 27.52 -12.35
N ALA A 2 17.41 27.67 -13.47
CA ALA A 2 16.30 26.77 -13.85
C ALA A 2 16.70 25.30 -14.13
N ASP A 3 17.86 25.06 -14.77
CA ASP A 3 18.31 23.71 -15.16
C ASP A 3 18.57 22.76 -13.97
N LYS A 4 18.95 23.30 -12.81
CA LYS A 4 19.23 22.50 -11.61
C LYS A 4 17.94 22.03 -10.94
N THR A 5 16.94 22.89 -10.85
CA THR A 5 15.61 22.57 -10.30
C THR A 5 14.91 21.51 -11.14
N GLU A 6 14.94 21.64 -12.47
CA GLU A 6 14.28 20.68 -13.37
C GLU A 6 14.89 19.27 -13.26
N LYS A 7 16.23 19.18 -13.17
CA LYS A 7 16.92 17.89 -12.94
C LYS A 7 16.64 17.31 -11.57
N GLN A 8 16.53 18.14 -10.54
CA GLN A 8 16.15 17.69 -9.20
C GLN A 8 14.71 17.17 -9.17
N ASP A 9 13.76 17.86 -9.82
CA ASP A 9 12.37 17.42 -9.93
C ASP A 9 12.26 16.11 -10.71
N LEU A 10 13.03 15.95 -11.79
CA LEU A 10 13.10 14.70 -12.54
C LEU A 10 13.67 13.56 -11.69
N ALA A 11 14.72 13.82 -10.91
CA ALA A 11 15.29 12.83 -9.99
C ALA A 11 14.29 12.42 -8.92
N TRP A 12 13.56 13.38 -8.32
CA TRP A 12 12.52 13.08 -7.35
C TRP A 12 11.35 12.31 -7.94
N ARG A 13 10.94 12.61 -9.17
CA ARG A 13 9.91 11.84 -9.90
C ARG A 13 10.38 10.41 -10.19
N ALA A 14 11.64 10.22 -10.58
CA ALA A 14 12.21 8.90 -10.80
C ALA A 14 12.25 8.08 -9.49
N ILE A 15 12.66 8.70 -8.38
CA ILE A 15 12.66 8.07 -7.05
C ILE A 15 11.23 7.71 -6.64
N GLY A 16 10.26 8.63 -6.81
CA GLY A 16 8.86 8.36 -6.51
C GLY A 16 8.29 7.22 -7.36
N GLY A 17 8.63 7.17 -8.64
CA GLY A 17 8.26 6.08 -9.55
C GLY A 17 8.86 4.73 -9.11
N LEU A 18 10.16 4.68 -8.82
CA LEU A 18 10.84 3.47 -8.35
C LEU A 18 10.28 2.99 -7.01
N ALA A 19 10.03 3.90 -6.07
CA ALA A 19 9.42 3.59 -4.79
C ALA A 19 8.02 2.99 -4.98
N GLY A 20 7.23 3.53 -5.91
CA GLY A 20 5.93 2.98 -6.28
C GLY A 20 6.03 1.54 -6.81
N LEU A 21 6.98 1.26 -7.70
CA LEU A 21 7.21 -0.09 -8.25
C LEU A 21 7.63 -1.09 -7.17
N VAL A 22 8.58 -0.71 -6.30
CA VAL A 22 9.01 -1.56 -5.19
C VAL A 22 7.86 -1.85 -4.23
N THR A 23 7.04 -0.84 -3.95
CA THR A 23 5.85 -0.97 -3.09
C THR A 23 4.84 -1.94 -3.72
N ALA A 24 4.57 -1.83 -5.02
CA ALA A 24 3.67 -2.72 -5.73
C ALA A 24 4.17 -4.17 -5.74
N TRP A 25 5.48 -4.37 -5.98
CA TRP A 25 6.09 -5.70 -5.94
C TRP A 25 6.01 -6.33 -4.55
N ALA A 26 6.33 -5.56 -3.51
CA ALA A 26 6.24 -6.00 -2.12
C ALA A 26 4.80 -6.34 -1.73
N ALA A 27 3.82 -5.52 -2.13
CA ALA A 27 2.41 -5.77 -1.90
C ALA A 27 1.97 -7.10 -2.53
N ARG A 28 2.35 -7.36 -3.80
CA ARG A 28 2.02 -8.62 -4.48
C ARG A 28 2.61 -9.83 -3.75
N LYS A 29 3.85 -9.72 -3.26
CA LYS A 29 4.52 -10.77 -2.48
C LYS A 29 3.81 -11.01 -1.14
N ALA A 30 3.44 -9.94 -0.43
CA ALA A 30 2.76 -10.00 0.85
C ALA A 30 1.36 -10.63 0.73
N ILE A 31 0.57 -10.25 -0.28
CA ILE A 31 -0.74 -10.83 -0.55
C ILE A 31 -0.60 -12.33 -0.86
N GLY A 32 0.34 -12.72 -1.72
CA GLY A 32 0.58 -14.13 -2.03
C GLY A 32 0.96 -14.96 -0.81
N PHE A 33 1.82 -14.42 0.05
CA PHE A 33 2.22 -15.08 1.30
C PHE A 33 1.06 -15.18 2.31
N ALA A 34 0.27 -14.11 2.46
CA ALA A 34 -0.91 -14.13 3.31
C ALA A 34 -1.93 -15.18 2.83
N TRP A 35 -2.10 -15.33 1.51
CA TRP A 35 -2.98 -16.31 0.91
C TRP A 35 -2.48 -17.75 1.13
N GLU A 36 -1.22 -18.02 0.84
CA GLU A 36 -0.62 -19.35 1.06
C GLU A 36 -0.69 -19.76 2.54
N LYS A 37 -0.50 -18.81 3.45
CA LYS A 37 -0.55 -19.05 4.89
C LYS A 37 -1.96 -19.27 5.44
N THR A 38 -2.97 -18.63 4.85
CA THR A 38 -4.37 -18.73 5.32
C THR A 38 -5.11 -19.89 4.66
N THR A 39 -4.90 -20.10 3.36
CA THR A 39 -5.63 -21.08 2.56
C THR A 39 -4.83 -22.36 2.32
N GLY A 40 -3.51 -22.36 2.51
CA GLY A 40 -2.63 -23.52 2.27
C GLY A 40 -2.45 -23.87 0.79
N LYS A 41 -3.00 -23.06 -0.12
CA LYS A 41 -2.96 -23.25 -1.57
C LYS A 41 -2.16 -22.11 -2.22
N LYS A 42 -1.55 -22.39 -3.39
CA LYS A 42 -0.90 -21.35 -4.19
C LYS A 42 -1.92 -20.25 -4.55
N PRO A 43 -1.54 -18.97 -4.43
CA PRO A 43 -2.43 -17.86 -4.76
C PRO A 43 -2.97 -17.98 -6.18
N PRO A 44 -4.30 -17.83 -6.38
CA PRO A 44 -4.92 -17.86 -7.70
C PRO A 44 -4.40 -16.65 -8.49
N ALA A 45 -3.35 -16.89 -9.27
CA ALA A 45 -2.75 -15.90 -10.14
C ALA A 45 -3.45 -15.84 -11.51
N ASP A 46 -4.18 -16.91 -11.86
CA ASP A 46 -4.95 -17.02 -13.09
C ASP A 46 -6.45 -16.97 -12.76
N ASN A 47 -7.02 -15.77 -12.88
CA ASN A 47 -8.47 -15.57 -12.76
C ASN A 47 -9.24 -16.18 -13.95
N GLU A 48 -8.54 -16.60 -15.00
CA GLU A 48 -9.09 -17.17 -16.24
C GLU A 48 -8.98 -18.70 -16.31
N SER A 49 -8.35 -19.36 -15.34
CA SER A 49 -8.31 -20.83 -15.33
C SER A 49 -9.66 -21.38 -14.85
N LEU A 50 -10.29 -22.20 -15.70
CA LEU A 50 -11.54 -22.91 -15.40
C LEU A 50 -11.39 -23.97 -14.28
N ASP A 51 -10.16 -24.15 -13.77
CA ASP A 51 -9.82 -25.04 -12.66
C ASP A 51 -10.31 -24.49 -11.30
N ILE A 52 -10.66 -23.19 -11.24
CA ILE A 52 -11.24 -22.55 -10.06
C ILE A 52 -12.76 -22.50 -10.24
N GLY A 53 -13.49 -23.25 -9.40
CA GLY A 53 -14.96 -23.26 -9.47
C GLY A 53 -15.55 -21.86 -9.26
N LEU A 54 -16.66 -21.54 -9.94
CA LEU A 54 -17.31 -20.21 -9.88
C LEU A 54 -17.59 -19.72 -8.44
N GLY A 55 -17.97 -20.63 -7.54
CA GLY A 55 -18.17 -20.32 -6.12
C GLY A 55 -16.87 -19.97 -5.38
N GLU A 56 -15.75 -20.62 -5.71
CA GLU A 56 -14.43 -20.33 -5.14
C GLU A 56 -13.91 -18.99 -5.67
N ALA A 57 -14.13 -18.67 -6.95
CA ALA A 57 -13.80 -17.39 -7.55
C ALA A 57 -14.59 -16.22 -6.94
N ILE A 58 -15.91 -16.38 -6.74
CA ILE A 58 -16.75 -15.37 -6.08
C ILE A 58 -16.34 -15.20 -4.61
N GLY A 59 -16.08 -16.31 -3.90
CA GLY A 59 -15.57 -16.27 -2.52
C GLY A 59 -14.26 -15.50 -2.41
N TYR A 60 -13.33 -15.74 -3.33
CA TYR A 60 -12.07 -14.99 -3.43
C TYR A 60 -12.31 -13.50 -3.65
N ALA A 61 -13.17 -13.14 -4.63
CA ALA A 61 -13.47 -11.76 -4.95
C ALA A 61 -14.09 -11.00 -3.76
N VAL A 62 -15.00 -11.62 -3.01
CA VAL A 62 -15.60 -11.02 -1.82
C VAL A 62 -14.57 -10.82 -0.72
N VAL A 63 -13.74 -11.83 -0.44
CA VAL A 63 -12.67 -11.72 0.57
C VAL A 63 -11.67 -10.62 0.21
N MET A 64 -11.27 -10.55 -1.06
CA MET A 64 -10.37 -9.50 -1.55
C MET A 64 -11.02 -8.12 -1.51
N GLY A 65 -12.28 -8.01 -1.93
CA GLY A 65 -13.02 -6.74 -1.94
C GLY A 65 -13.21 -6.18 -0.52
N VAL A 66 -13.73 -7.00 0.40
CA VAL A 66 -13.94 -6.60 1.80
C VAL A 66 -12.61 -6.39 2.51
N GLY A 67 -11.65 -7.30 2.32
CA GLY A 67 -10.32 -7.22 2.92
C GLY A 67 -9.59 -5.93 2.52
N MET A 68 -9.64 -5.55 1.24
CA MET A 68 -9.02 -4.32 0.78
C MET A 68 -9.67 -3.07 1.39
N GLN A 69 -11.00 -3.06 1.52
CA GLN A 69 -11.70 -1.92 2.13
C GLN A 69 -11.36 -1.78 3.61
N VAL A 70 -11.30 -2.89 4.36
CA VAL A 70 -10.86 -2.89 5.75
C VAL A 70 -9.43 -2.39 5.87
N ALA A 71 -8.53 -2.86 4.99
CA ALA A 71 -7.14 -2.41 4.96
C ALA A 71 -7.04 -0.89 4.72
N GLN A 72 -7.80 -0.33 3.77
CA GLN A 72 -7.82 1.11 3.53
C GLN A 72 -8.25 1.91 4.76
N ILE A 73 -9.28 1.46 5.49
CA ILE A 73 -9.74 2.11 6.73
C ILE A 73 -8.63 2.09 7.79
N LEU A 74 -7.97 0.95 7.98
CA LEU A 74 -6.88 0.82 8.95
C LEU A 74 -5.68 1.69 8.59
N VAL A 75 -5.31 1.74 7.31
CA VAL A 75 -4.25 2.61 6.79
C VAL A 75 -4.61 4.08 7.03
N ALA A 76 -5.82 4.52 6.68
CA ALA A 76 -6.26 5.90 6.88
C ALA A 76 -6.25 6.29 8.36
N ARG A 77 -6.73 5.43 9.25
CA ARG A 77 -6.70 5.66 10.70
C ARG A 77 -5.27 5.76 11.24
N THR A 78 -4.39 4.88 10.79
CA THR A 78 -2.99 4.86 11.24
C THR A 78 -2.24 6.09 10.72
N ALA A 79 -2.43 6.43 9.45
CA ALA A 79 -1.87 7.63 8.85
C ALA A 79 -2.30 8.89 9.60
N ARG A 80 -3.60 8.99 9.94
CA ARG A 80 -4.13 10.13 10.70
C ARG A 80 -3.51 10.23 12.09
N ARG A 81 -3.48 9.13 12.86
CA ARG A 81 -2.82 9.11 14.19
C ARG A 81 -1.36 9.52 14.12
N ARG A 82 -0.62 9.02 13.13
CA ARG A 82 0.80 9.35 12.96
C ARG A 82 1.01 10.81 12.59
N TYR A 83 0.16 11.35 11.71
CA TYR A 83 0.18 12.76 11.34
C TYR A 83 -0.12 13.68 12.53
N ASP A 84 -1.15 13.36 13.31
CA ASP A 84 -1.53 14.14 14.49
C ASP A 84 -0.40 14.14 15.54
N ALA A 85 0.27 13.00 15.74
CA ALA A 85 1.44 12.92 16.62
C ALA A 85 2.62 13.78 16.13
N TRP A 86 2.90 13.80 14.83
CA TRP A 86 3.92 14.70 14.25
C TRP A 86 3.55 16.18 14.42
N LYS A 87 2.27 16.50 14.19
CA LYS A 87 1.78 17.86 14.34
C LYS A 87 1.91 18.36 15.78
N ALA A 88 1.53 17.53 16.75
CA ALA A 88 1.67 17.86 18.17
C ALA A 88 3.13 18.15 18.57
N LEU A 89 4.07 17.32 18.11
CA LEU A 89 5.50 17.53 18.36
C LEU A 89 6.01 18.84 17.73
N ARG A 90 5.60 19.15 16.50
CA ARG A 90 5.99 20.38 15.81
C ARG A 90 5.41 21.63 16.47
N ASP A 91 4.18 21.56 16.94
CA ASP A 91 3.51 22.69 17.58
C ASP A 91 4.16 22.96 18.96
N ALA A 92 4.43 21.91 19.74
CA ALA A 92 5.20 22.02 20.99
C ALA A 92 6.63 22.56 20.78
N ALA A 93 7.32 22.13 19.72
CA ALA A 93 8.65 22.65 19.40
C ALA A 93 8.62 24.15 19.04
N ARG A 94 7.56 24.63 18.37
CA ARG A 94 7.40 26.04 18.04
C ARG A 94 7.16 26.90 19.27
N GLU A 95 6.38 26.43 20.23
CA GLU A 95 6.13 27.14 21.50
C GLU A 95 7.41 27.27 22.35
N VAL A 96 8.31 26.29 22.31
CA VAL A 96 9.60 26.37 23.04
C VAL A 96 10.57 27.36 22.39
N THR A 97 10.44 27.59 21.08
CA THR A 97 11.33 28.49 20.32
C THR A 97 10.77 29.90 20.13
N ALA A 98 9.52 30.15 20.53
CA ALA A 98 8.84 31.45 20.46
C ALA A 98 8.97 32.19 21.80
#